data_AF-J5WQM5-F1
#
_entry.id   AF-J5WQM5-F1
#
_cell.length_a   1.000
_cell.length_b   1.000
_cell.length_c   1.000
_cell.angle_alpha   90.00
_cell.angle_beta   90.00
_cell.angle_gamma   90.00
#
_symmetry.space_group_name_H-M   'P 1'
#
loop_
_entity.id
_entity.type
_entity.pdbx_description
1 polymer ?
#
loop_
_entity_poly.entity_id
_entity_poly.type
_entity_poly.pdbx_seq_one_letter_code
_entity_poly.pdbx_strand_id
1 'polypeptide(L)'
;MKAFKSQSDKLFEEILEKKIVPMLLEYKPFNDMIKYVRTPQMESTIKSLRDVMTTEKTQVLEANNIHKEKSRLVSNVLYLSNQLNNGNAKVEKELEETRNKILEFNYEIEKRENSIKELLVLKEEHNLQLLRETLSCCYSTIKTDEKELDSLLKNIEQLRKELENKRIKRDELQNRIDSTYGFIHGFMGAKETQKIDEHLL
;
A
#
# COMPACT_ATOMS: atom_id res chain seq x y z
N MET A 1 14.11 -25.99 16.85
CA MET A 1 12.78 -25.69 17.42
C MET A 1 11.84 -25.37 16.26
N LYS A 2 10.93 -26.30 15.90
CA LYS A 2 9.94 -26.06 14.84
C LYS A 2 8.84 -25.16 15.42
N ALA A 3 8.82 -23.90 15.03
CA ALA A 3 7.72 -23.00 15.37
C ALA A 3 6.43 -23.60 14.80
N PHE A 4 5.45 -23.87 15.66
CA PHE A 4 4.11 -24.27 15.24
C PHE A 4 3.53 -23.14 14.38
N LYS A 5 3.37 -23.36 13.07
CA LYS A 5 2.60 -22.45 12.19
C LYS A 5 1.22 -22.25 12.82
N SER A 6 0.85 -20.99 13.05
CA SER A 6 -0.46 -20.63 13.62
C SER A 6 -1.58 -21.14 12.70
N GLN A 7 -2.78 -21.37 13.23
CA GLN A 7 -3.93 -21.82 12.41
C GLN A 7 -4.22 -20.83 11.26
N SER A 8 -3.97 -19.54 11.48
CA SER A 8 -4.00 -18.49 10.45
C SER A 8 -2.97 -18.68 9.34
N ASP A 9 -1.75 -19.15 9.66
CA ASP A 9 -0.72 -19.38 8.64
C ASP A 9 -1.10 -20.52 7.70
N LYS A 10 -1.71 -21.58 8.22
CA LYS A 10 -2.18 -22.72 7.42
C LYS A 10 -3.30 -22.30 6.47
N LEU A 11 -4.28 -21.56 6.97
CA LEU A 11 -5.37 -21.03 6.16
C LEU A 11 -4.84 -20.08 5.06
N PHE A 12 -3.83 -19.28 5.40
CA PHE A 12 -3.20 -18.40 4.41
C PHE A 12 -2.51 -19.18 3.30
N GLU A 13 -1.74 -20.25 3.61
CA GLU A 13 -1.17 -21.11 2.55
C GLU A 13 -2.26 -21.72 1.65
N GLU A 14 -3.35 -22.24 2.23
CA GLU A 14 -4.45 -22.85 1.47
C GLU A 14 -5.16 -21.85 0.52
N ILE A 15 -5.22 -20.57 0.90
CA ILE A 15 -5.77 -19.51 0.06
C ILE A 15 -4.81 -19.15 -1.06
N LEU A 16 -3.50 -19.07 -0.76
CA LEU A 16 -2.47 -18.78 -1.74
C LEU A 16 -2.33 -19.87 -2.80
N GLU A 17 -2.47 -21.14 -2.44
CA GLU A 17 -2.45 -22.26 -3.38
C GLU A 17 -3.56 -22.15 -4.46
N LYS A 18 -4.62 -21.39 -4.18
CA LYS A 18 -5.80 -21.24 -5.04
C LYS A 18 -5.88 -19.89 -5.75
N LYS A 19 -4.98 -18.94 -5.45
CA LYS A 19 -5.07 -17.57 -5.96
C LYS A 19 -3.72 -17.03 -6.39
N ILE A 20 -3.71 -16.41 -7.57
CA ILE A 20 -2.58 -15.61 -8.03
C ILE A 20 -2.57 -14.29 -7.25
N VAL A 21 -1.48 -14.03 -6.53
CA VAL A 21 -1.31 -12.78 -5.79
C VAL A 21 -0.77 -11.72 -6.76
N PRO A 22 -1.46 -10.57 -6.92
CA PRO A 22 -0.91 -9.47 -7.71
C PRO A 22 0.30 -8.86 -6.99
N MET A 23 1.19 -8.23 -7.75
CA MET A 23 2.27 -7.42 -7.19
C MET A 23 1.69 -6.27 -6.37
N LEU A 24 1.85 -6.31 -5.05
CA LEU A 24 1.16 -5.38 -4.14
C LEU A 24 1.52 -3.92 -4.40
N LEU A 25 2.80 -3.64 -4.70
CA LEU A 25 3.26 -2.27 -4.97
C LEU A 25 2.65 -1.66 -6.24
N GLU A 26 2.16 -2.49 -7.16
CA GLU A 26 1.49 -2.07 -8.40
C GLU A 26 -0.04 -2.16 -8.27
N TYR A 27 -0.54 -2.73 -7.17
CA TYR A 27 -1.95 -2.97 -6.93
C TYR A 27 -2.61 -1.76 -6.26
N LYS A 28 -3.50 -1.09 -7.00
CA LYS A 28 -4.16 0.15 -6.55
C LYS A 28 -4.87 0.03 -5.18
N PRO A 29 -5.69 -1.00 -4.90
CA PRO A 29 -6.35 -1.13 -3.60
C PRO A 29 -5.38 -1.23 -2.42
N PHE A 30 -4.23 -1.88 -2.61
CA PHE A 30 -3.18 -1.91 -1.60
C PHE A 30 -2.59 -0.51 -1.37
N ASN A 31 -2.26 0.20 -2.44
CA ASN A 31 -1.68 1.55 -2.37
C ASN A 31 -2.64 2.60 -1.77
N ASP A 32 -3.95 2.41 -1.91
CA ASP A 32 -4.95 3.26 -1.27
C ASP A 32 -5.12 2.92 0.22
N MET A 33 -5.12 1.64 0.57
CA MET A 33 -5.27 1.19 1.96
C MET A 33 -4.04 1.53 2.82
N ILE A 34 -2.81 1.39 2.29
CA ILE A 34 -1.58 1.60 3.07
C ILE A 34 -1.37 3.05 3.54
N LYS A 35 -2.13 4.00 3.00
CA LYS A 35 -2.18 5.39 3.47
C LYS A 35 -2.71 5.51 4.90
N TYR A 36 -3.55 4.56 5.31
CA TYR A 36 -4.21 4.55 6.62
C TYR A 36 -3.60 3.51 7.56
N VAL A 37 -3.07 2.41 7.02
CA VAL A 37 -2.55 1.28 7.78
C VAL A 37 -1.09 1.05 7.42
N ARG A 38 -0.18 1.50 8.29
CA ARG A 38 1.27 1.40 8.06
C ARG A 38 2.00 0.98 9.33
N THR A 39 2.90 0.01 9.18
CA THR A 39 3.81 -0.43 10.26
C THR A 39 5.26 -0.29 9.84
N PRO A 40 6.21 -0.13 10.79
CA PRO A 40 7.63 -0.10 10.47
C PRO A 40 8.11 -1.36 9.74
N GLN A 41 7.55 -2.52 10.09
CA GLN A 41 7.84 -3.80 9.44
C GLN A 41 7.41 -3.78 7.98
N MET A 42 6.17 -3.35 7.68
CA MET A 42 5.69 -3.22 6.31
C MET A 42 6.55 -2.28 5.48
N GLU A 43 7.00 -1.15 6.04
CA GLU A 43 7.90 -0.23 5.33
C GLU A 43 9.26 -0.86 5.01
N SER A 44 9.81 -1.65 5.93
CA SER A 44 11.02 -2.42 5.68
C SER A 44 10.80 -3.42 4.54
N THR A 45 9.72 -4.19 4.57
CA THR A 45 9.38 -5.18 3.54
C THR A 45 9.14 -4.52 2.18
N ILE A 46 8.45 -3.37 2.15
CA ILE A 46 8.23 -2.56 0.94
C ILE A 46 9.54 -2.07 0.35
N LYS A 47 10.47 -1.61 1.20
CA LYS A 47 11.79 -1.16 0.76
C LYS A 47 12.57 -2.32 0.14
N SER A 48 12.67 -3.46 0.83
CA SER A 48 13.33 -4.65 0.32
C SER A 48 12.71 -5.12 -1.01
N LEU A 49 11.38 -5.14 -1.10
CA LEU A 49 10.67 -5.51 -2.33
C LEU A 49 10.98 -4.53 -3.49
N ARG A 50 11.04 -3.22 -3.23
CA ARG A 50 11.46 -2.23 -4.24
C ARG A 50 12.90 -2.45 -4.69
N ASP A 51 13.81 -2.75 -3.76
CA ASP A 51 15.21 -2.99 -4.08
C ASP A 51 15.36 -4.25 -4.95
N VAL A 52 14.62 -5.32 -4.65
CA VAL A 52 14.57 -6.52 -5.50
C VAL A 52 13.96 -6.22 -6.88
N MET A 53 12.84 -5.47 -6.96
CA MET A 53 12.23 -5.11 -8.24
C MET A 53 13.13 -4.23 -9.12
N THR A 54 13.91 -3.33 -8.51
CA THR A 54 14.84 -2.47 -9.26
C THR A 54 16.03 -3.26 -9.76
N THR A 55 16.63 -4.12 -8.91
CA THR A 55 17.75 -4.99 -9.30
C THR A 55 17.36 -6.02 -10.35
N GLU A 56 16.16 -6.60 -10.28
CA GLU A 56 15.63 -7.47 -11.33
C GLU A 56 15.56 -6.72 -12.67
N LYS A 57 14.97 -5.51 -12.67
CA LYS A 57 14.84 -4.70 -13.89
C LYS A 57 16.21 -4.36 -14.49
N THR A 58 17.19 -3.99 -13.68
CA THR A 58 18.54 -3.69 -14.18
C THR A 58 19.22 -4.93 -14.75
N GLN A 59 19.14 -6.08 -14.07
CA GLN A 59 19.72 -7.32 -14.57
C GLN A 59 19.08 -7.79 -15.88
N VAL A 60 17.76 -7.66 -16.03
CA VAL A 60 17.05 -7.97 -17.28
C VAL A 60 17.51 -7.05 -18.41
N LEU A 61 17.67 -5.75 -18.16
CA LEU A 61 18.17 -4.81 -19.16
C LEU A 61 19.61 -5.12 -19.58
N GLU A 62 20.48 -5.41 -18.62
CA GLU A 62 21.88 -5.77 -18.87
C GLU A 62 21.99 -7.10 -19.65
N ALA A 63 21.24 -8.13 -19.27
CA ALA A 63 21.21 -9.40 -20.01
C ALA A 63 20.77 -9.17 -21.46
N ASN A 64 19.71 -8.39 -21.69
CA ASN A 64 19.26 -8.04 -23.03
C ASN A 64 20.32 -7.27 -23.85
N ASN A 65 21.11 -6.41 -23.21
CA ASN A 65 22.20 -5.71 -23.88
C ASN A 65 23.33 -6.69 -24.28
N ILE A 66 23.73 -7.59 -23.39
CA ILE A 66 24.73 -8.62 -23.70
C ILE A 66 24.25 -9.54 -24.83
N HIS A 67 22.96 -9.92 -24.85
CA HIS A 67 22.38 -10.68 -25.96
C HIS A 67 22.50 -9.94 -27.30
N LYS A 68 22.23 -8.63 -27.32
CA LYS A 68 22.37 -7.81 -28.54
C LYS A 68 23.83 -7.73 -29.01
N GLU A 69 24.77 -7.54 -28.09
CA GLU A 69 26.20 -7.49 -28.42
C GLU A 69 26.71 -8.84 -28.92
N LYS A 70 26.35 -9.93 -28.24
CA LYS A 70 26.64 -11.30 -28.68
C LYS A 70 26.09 -11.55 -30.09
N SER A 71 24.87 -11.14 -30.38
CA SER A 71 24.29 -11.29 -31.73
C SER A 71 25.10 -10.57 -32.80
N ARG A 72 25.68 -9.40 -32.50
CA ARG A 72 26.57 -8.67 -33.43
C ARG A 72 27.88 -9.43 -33.63
N LEU A 73 28.49 -9.95 -32.57
CA LEU A 73 29.71 -10.74 -32.66
C LEU A 73 29.51 -12.04 -33.45
N VAL A 74 28.37 -12.72 -33.29
CA VAL A 74 28.04 -13.93 -34.08
C VAL A 74 27.96 -13.60 -35.57
N SER A 75 27.32 -12.49 -35.95
CA SER A 75 27.31 -12.03 -37.34
C SER A 75 28.72 -11.72 -37.86
N ASN A 76 29.56 -11.10 -37.04
CA ASN A 76 30.97 -10.83 -37.38
C ASN A 76 31.77 -12.12 -37.56
N VAL A 77 31.56 -13.15 -36.73
CA VAL A 77 32.20 -14.47 -36.90
C VAL A 77 31.83 -15.09 -38.25
N LEU A 78 30.54 -15.01 -38.66
CA LEU A 78 30.10 -15.51 -39.96
C LEU A 78 30.84 -14.80 -41.11
N TYR A 79 30.97 -13.47 -41.01
CA TYR A 79 31.68 -12.65 -41.98
C TYR A 79 33.17 -12.96 -42.05
N LEU A 80 33.85 -12.99 -40.90
CA LEU A 80 35.28 -13.31 -40.79
C LEU A 80 35.58 -14.74 -41.28
N SER A 81 34.70 -15.70 -40.98
CA SER A 81 34.83 -17.07 -41.47
C SER A 81 34.72 -17.16 -42.99
N ASN A 82 33.86 -16.36 -43.63
CA ASN A 82 33.79 -16.27 -45.08
C ASN A 82 35.06 -15.66 -45.69
N GLN A 83 35.65 -14.65 -45.05
CA GLN A 83 36.92 -14.06 -45.50
C GLN A 83 38.11 -15.02 -45.38
N LEU A 84 38.16 -15.79 -44.28
CA LEU A 84 39.20 -16.79 -44.06
C LEU A 84 39.15 -17.88 -45.14
N ASN A 85 37.94 -18.36 -45.46
CA ASN A 85 37.72 -19.33 -46.55
C ASN A 85 38.11 -18.80 -47.93
N ASN A 86 38.07 -17.48 -48.14
CA ASN A 86 38.52 -16.81 -49.36
C ASN A 86 40.05 -16.54 -49.39
N GLY A 87 40.81 -17.09 -48.44
CA GLY A 87 42.28 -17.09 -48.47
C GLY A 87 42.97 -15.96 -47.69
N ASN A 88 42.22 -15.16 -46.90
CA ASN A 88 42.82 -14.11 -46.08
C ASN A 88 43.28 -14.68 -44.71
N ALA A 89 44.49 -15.22 -44.63
CA ALA A 89 45.02 -15.80 -43.38
C ALA A 89 45.18 -14.78 -42.22
N LYS A 90 45.10 -13.47 -42.49
CA LYS A 90 45.25 -12.43 -41.45
C LYS A 90 44.04 -12.31 -40.51
N VAL A 91 42.87 -12.85 -40.87
CA VAL A 91 41.64 -12.79 -40.06
C VAL A 91 41.49 -13.96 -39.07
N GLU A 92 42.38 -14.94 -39.08
CA GLU A 92 42.32 -16.12 -38.20
C GLU A 92 42.38 -15.74 -36.72
N LYS A 93 43.31 -14.84 -36.35
CA LYS A 93 43.47 -14.36 -34.98
C LYS A 93 42.24 -13.57 -34.50
N GLU A 94 41.70 -12.71 -35.36
CA GLU A 94 40.50 -11.90 -35.06
C GLU A 94 39.24 -12.78 -34.90
N LEU A 95 39.14 -13.84 -35.71
CA LEU A 95 38.07 -14.83 -35.62
C LEU A 95 38.12 -15.59 -34.28
N GLU A 96 39.31 -15.98 -33.84
CA GLU A 96 39.51 -16.69 -32.58
C GLU A 96 39.24 -15.79 -31.36
N GLU A 97 39.71 -14.55 -31.37
CA GLU A 97 39.38 -13.55 -30.35
C GLU A 97 37.86 -13.29 -30.27
N THR A 98 37.18 -13.23 -31.43
CA THR A 98 35.73 -13.03 -31.46
C THR A 98 34.97 -14.24 -30.92
N ARG A 99 35.43 -15.47 -31.21
CA ARG A 99 34.86 -16.70 -30.65
C ARG A 99 35.02 -16.77 -29.13
N ASN A 100 36.19 -16.41 -28.61
CA ASN A 100 36.44 -16.38 -27.17
C ASN A 100 35.52 -15.38 -26.46
N LYS A 101 35.32 -14.17 -27.02
CA LYS A 101 34.36 -13.20 -26.49
C LYS A 101 32.91 -13.72 -26.49
N ILE A 102 32.51 -14.49 -27.49
CA ILE A 102 31.18 -15.12 -27.52
C ILE A 102 31.03 -16.15 -26.39
N LEU A 103 32.07 -16.92 -26.07
CA LEU A 103 32.06 -17.85 -24.95
C LEU A 103 31.95 -17.13 -23.60
N GLU A 104 32.70 -16.03 -23.42
CA GLU A 104 32.58 -15.17 -22.23
C GLU A 104 31.15 -14.61 -22.08
N PHE A 105 30.56 -14.12 -23.18
CA PHE A 105 29.17 -13.65 -23.17
C PHE A 105 28.16 -14.75 -22.86
N ASN A 106 28.37 -15.99 -23.32
CA ASN A 106 27.50 -17.11 -22.96
C ASN A 106 27.50 -17.36 -21.45
N TYR A 107 28.70 -17.39 -20.84
CA TYR A 107 28.86 -17.59 -19.41
C TYR A 107 28.21 -16.47 -18.60
N GLU A 108 28.44 -15.21 -18.99
CA GLU A 108 27.82 -14.06 -18.33
C GLU A 108 26.30 -14.02 -18.47
N ILE A 109 25.76 -14.39 -19.63
CA ILE A 109 24.30 -14.54 -19.83
C ILE A 109 23.75 -15.60 -18.88
N GLU A 110 24.33 -16.80 -18.84
CA GLU A 110 23.83 -17.90 -18.00
C GLU A 110 23.84 -17.52 -16.51
N LYS A 111 24.94 -16.90 -16.05
CA LYS A 111 25.06 -16.40 -14.68
C LYS A 111 23.96 -15.39 -14.34
N ARG A 112 23.67 -14.46 -15.26
CA ARG A 112 22.63 -13.44 -15.09
C ARG A 112 21.24 -14.04 -15.13
N GLU A 113 20.96 -14.96 -16.03
CA GLU A 113 19.68 -15.66 -16.10
C GLU A 113 19.39 -16.44 -14.80
N ASN A 114 20.42 -17.07 -14.21
CA ASN A 114 20.28 -17.73 -12.91
C ASN A 114 20.02 -16.73 -11.78
N SER A 115 20.75 -15.61 -11.75
CA SER A 115 20.50 -14.55 -10.77
C SER A 115 19.11 -13.92 -10.92
N ILE A 116 18.61 -13.74 -12.14
CA ILE A 116 17.23 -13.27 -12.41
C ILE A 116 16.21 -14.27 -11.85
N LYS A 117 16.41 -15.58 -12.03
CA LYS A 117 15.51 -16.60 -11.45
C LYS A 117 15.48 -16.52 -9.93
N GLU A 118 16.64 -16.35 -9.29
CA GLU A 118 16.72 -16.17 -7.82
C GLU A 118 15.98 -14.90 -7.37
N LEU A 119 16.17 -13.78 -8.08
CA LEU A 119 15.47 -12.53 -7.81
C LEU A 119 13.95 -12.65 -7.98
N LEU A 120 13.48 -13.42 -8.97
CA LEU A 120 12.05 -13.68 -9.17
C LEU A 120 11.43 -14.43 -7.99
N VAL A 121 12.11 -15.45 -7.47
CA VAL A 121 11.67 -16.19 -6.27
C VAL A 121 11.67 -15.25 -5.06
N LEU A 122 12.76 -14.51 -4.85
CA LEU A 122 12.89 -13.59 -3.74
C LEU A 122 11.82 -12.48 -3.78
N LYS A 123 11.50 -11.98 -4.96
CA LYS A 123 10.44 -10.99 -5.19
C LYS A 123 9.08 -11.53 -4.76
N GLU A 124 8.77 -12.78 -5.14
CA GLU A 124 7.50 -13.41 -4.75
C GLU A 124 7.44 -13.63 -3.23
N GLU A 125 8.52 -14.11 -2.61
CA GLU A 125 8.60 -14.28 -1.16
C GLU A 125 8.35 -12.97 -0.41
N HIS A 126 8.98 -11.87 -0.85
CA HIS A 126 8.77 -10.55 -0.25
C HIS A 126 7.35 -10.02 -0.48
N ASN A 127 6.76 -10.26 -1.66
CA ASN A 127 5.38 -9.87 -1.95
C ASN A 127 4.38 -10.61 -1.06
N LEU A 128 4.58 -11.92 -0.86
CA LEU A 128 3.75 -12.74 0.02
C LEU A 128 3.95 -12.39 1.50
N GLN A 129 5.18 -12.10 1.93
CA GLN A 129 5.45 -11.62 3.27
C GLN A 129 4.71 -10.30 3.54
N LEU A 130 4.80 -9.35 2.61
CA LEU A 130 4.09 -8.08 2.70
C LEU A 130 2.58 -8.29 2.79
N LEU A 131 2.02 -9.23 2.02
CA LEU A 131 0.60 -9.58 2.09
C LEU A 131 0.19 -10.08 3.49
N ARG A 132 1.00 -10.96 4.11
CA ARG A 132 0.72 -11.46 5.47
C ARG A 132 0.72 -10.35 6.50
N GLU A 133 1.76 -9.53 6.49
CA GLU A 133 1.91 -8.37 7.39
C GLU A 133 0.71 -7.42 7.23
N THR A 134 0.33 -7.18 5.97
CA THR A 134 -0.81 -6.34 5.62
C THR A 134 -2.12 -6.88 6.18
N LEU A 135 -2.45 -8.15 5.93
CA LEU A 135 -3.71 -8.74 6.42
C LEU A 135 -3.80 -8.70 7.94
N SER A 136 -2.72 -9.05 8.63
CA SER A 136 -2.65 -9.01 10.09
C SER A 136 -2.96 -7.60 10.61
N CYS A 137 -2.33 -6.59 10.00
CA CYS A 137 -2.55 -5.21 10.38
C CYS A 137 -3.98 -4.74 10.07
N CYS A 138 -4.50 -5.02 8.87
CA CYS A 138 -5.85 -4.63 8.47
C CYS A 138 -6.92 -5.20 9.41
N TYR A 139 -6.86 -6.49 9.76
CA TYR A 139 -7.82 -7.08 10.69
C TYR A 139 -7.73 -6.49 12.10
N SER A 140 -6.51 -6.17 12.56
CA SER A 140 -6.31 -5.48 13.83
C SER A 140 -6.93 -4.08 13.82
N THR A 141 -6.72 -3.32 12.75
CA THR A 141 -7.29 -1.98 12.56
C THR A 141 -8.81 -2.04 12.51
N ILE A 142 -9.39 -2.88 11.66
CA ILE A 142 -10.85 -3.05 11.55
C ILE A 142 -11.48 -3.31 12.92
N LYS A 143 -10.93 -4.27 13.68
CA LYS A 143 -11.45 -4.64 14.99
C LYS A 143 -11.37 -3.49 16.02
N THR A 144 -10.37 -2.64 15.90
CA THR A 144 -10.16 -1.51 16.82
C THR A 144 -11.10 -0.36 16.45
N ASP A 145 -11.13 -0.01 15.17
CA ASP A 145 -11.92 1.08 14.63
C ASP A 145 -13.43 0.80 14.76
N GLU A 146 -13.87 -0.45 14.53
CA GLU A 146 -15.28 -0.84 14.74
C GLU A 146 -15.73 -0.64 16.19
N LYS A 147 -14.88 -0.99 17.16
CA LYS A 147 -15.19 -0.80 18.59
C LYS A 147 -15.24 0.67 18.97
N GLU A 148 -14.30 1.46 18.46
CA GLU A 148 -14.27 2.89 18.70
C GLU A 148 -15.49 3.58 18.07
N LEU A 149 -15.82 3.21 16.84
CA LEU A 149 -17.00 3.70 16.12
C LEU A 149 -18.29 3.38 16.87
N ASP A 150 -18.47 2.14 17.32
CA ASP A 150 -19.66 1.73 18.10
C ASP A 150 -19.79 2.52 19.41
N SER A 151 -18.68 2.75 20.11
CA SER A 151 -18.64 3.56 21.33
C SER A 151 -19.02 5.02 21.04
N LEU A 152 -18.45 5.59 19.98
CA LEU A 152 -18.69 6.96 19.56
C LEU A 152 -20.14 7.17 19.12
N LEU A 153 -20.72 6.24 18.37
CA LEU A 153 -22.13 6.28 17.97
C LEU A 153 -23.06 6.24 19.18
N LYS A 154 -22.78 5.38 20.18
CA LYS A 154 -23.56 5.34 21.43
C LYS A 154 -23.50 6.66 22.19
N ASN A 155 -22.31 7.25 22.28
CA ASN A 155 -22.11 8.55 22.94
C ASN A 155 -22.86 9.68 22.21
N ILE A 156 -22.82 9.69 20.87
CA ILE A 156 -23.59 10.65 20.05
C ILE A 156 -25.09 10.53 20.35
N GLU A 157 -25.62 9.31 20.39
CA GLU A 157 -27.03 9.09 20.68
C GLU A 157 -27.43 9.50 22.10
N GLN A 158 -26.56 9.30 23.08
CA GLN A 158 -26.80 9.80 24.44
C GLN A 158 -26.84 11.33 24.48
N LEU A 159 -25.84 11.99 23.87
CA LEU A 159 -25.78 13.46 23.84
C LEU A 159 -26.98 14.07 23.10
N ARG A 160 -27.47 13.42 22.03
CA ARG A 160 -28.70 13.82 21.33
C ARG A 160 -29.91 13.80 22.25
N LYS A 161 -30.09 12.75 23.05
CA LYS A 161 -31.21 12.65 24.01
C LYS A 161 -31.11 13.70 25.11
N GLU A 162 -29.91 13.92 25.64
CA GLU A 162 -29.67 14.95 26.65
C GLU A 162 -29.94 16.36 26.11
N LEU A 163 -29.50 16.64 24.89
CA LEU A 163 -29.77 17.90 24.22
C LEU A 163 -31.28 18.11 24.02
N GLU A 164 -32.00 17.09 23.60
CA GLU A 164 -33.44 17.18 23.41
C GLU A 164 -34.19 17.49 24.71
N ASN A 165 -33.84 16.81 25.81
CA ASN A 165 -34.41 17.11 27.12
C ASN A 165 -34.13 18.55 27.56
N LYS A 166 -32.92 19.06 27.30
CA LYS A 166 -32.56 20.46 27.60
C LYS A 166 -33.34 21.44 26.72
N ARG A 167 -33.59 21.11 25.44
CA ARG A 167 -34.41 21.93 24.54
C ARG A 167 -35.85 22.03 25.02
N ILE A 168 -36.47 20.90 25.36
CA ILE A 168 -37.82 20.86 25.96
C ILE A 168 -37.84 21.74 27.22
N LYS A 169 -36.85 21.59 28.11
CA LYS A 169 -36.84 22.36 29.35
C LYS A 169 -36.68 23.87 29.11
N ARG A 170 -35.83 24.25 28.15
CA ARG A 170 -35.68 25.65 27.73
C ARG A 170 -37.01 26.21 27.24
N ASP A 171 -37.73 25.47 26.41
CA ASP A 171 -39.00 25.93 25.82
C ASP A 171 -40.09 26.07 26.90
N GLU A 172 -40.16 25.15 27.87
CA GLU A 172 -41.03 25.31 29.05
C GLU A 172 -40.71 26.57 29.86
N LEU A 173 -39.41 26.82 30.12
CA LEU A 173 -38.97 27.99 30.88
C LEU A 173 -39.31 29.28 30.13
N GLN A 174 -39.06 29.33 28.82
CA GLN A 174 -39.37 30.48 27.98
C GLN A 174 -40.87 30.77 27.98
N ASN A 175 -41.70 29.75 27.76
CA ASN A 175 -43.15 29.90 27.79
C ASN A 175 -43.65 30.42 29.14
N ARG A 176 -43.05 29.96 30.24
CA ARG A 176 -43.40 30.45 31.58
C ARG A 176 -42.99 31.90 31.79
N ILE A 177 -41.80 32.29 31.34
CA ILE A 177 -41.33 33.68 31.38
C ILE A 177 -42.29 34.57 30.59
N ASP A 178 -42.56 34.21 29.33
CA ASP A 178 -43.41 34.99 28.42
C ASP A 178 -44.84 35.11 28.96
N SER A 179 -45.40 34.02 29.49
CA SER A 179 -46.75 34.04 30.09
C SER A 179 -46.82 34.89 31.35
N THR A 180 -45.78 34.82 32.21
CA THR A 180 -45.71 35.62 33.45
C THR A 180 -45.59 37.10 33.11
N TYR A 181 -44.70 37.43 32.18
CA TYR A 181 -44.51 38.80 31.71
C TYR A 181 -45.75 39.35 31.01
N GLY A 182 -46.41 38.51 30.19
CA GLY A 182 -47.69 38.83 29.56
C GLY A 182 -48.81 39.10 30.57
N PHE A 183 -48.87 38.34 31.67
CA PHE A 183 -49.82 38.60 32.76
C PHE A 183 -49.52 39.95 33.44
N ILE A 184 -48.27 40.23 33.80
CA ILE A 184 -47.88 41.49 34.45
C ILE A 184 -48.23 42.68 33.55
N HIS A 185 -47.84 42.62 32.27
CA HIS A 185 -48.15 43.67 31.29
C HIS A 185 -49.65 43.86 31.09
N GLY A 186 -50.41 42.77 30.96
CA GLY A 186 -51.86 42.83 30.78
C GLY A 186 -52.61 43.37 32.01
N PHE A 187 -52.10 43.08 33.21
CA PHE A 187 -52.72 43.53 34.47
C PHE A 187 -52.38 44.98 34.81
N MET A 188 -51.11 45.38 34.67
CA MET A 188 -50.63 46.69 35.12
C MET A 188 -50.64 47.75 34.02
N GLY A 189 -50.62 47.34 32.75
CA GLY A 189 -50.39 48.24 31.63
C GLY A 189 -48.89 48.43 31.35
N ALA A 190 -48.57 48.74 30.09
CA ALA A 190 -47.18 48.73 29.61
C ALA A 190 -46.29 49.78 30.30
N LYS A 191 -46.84 50.97 30.64
CA LYS A 191 -46.07 52.07 31.26
C LYS A 191 -45.71 51.78 32.71
N GLU A 192 -46.63 51.17 33.46
CA GLU A 192 -46.48 50.87 34.87
C GLU A 192 -45.58 49.65 35.06
N THR A 193 -45.71 48.65 34.18
CA THR A 193 -44.82 47.46 34.16
C THR A 193 -43.36 47.87 33.92
N GLN A 194 -43.12 48.74 32.92
CA GLN A 194 -41.76 49.18 32.59
C GLN A 194 -41.06 49.91 33.76
N LYS A 195 -41.80 50.70 34.54
CA LYS A 195 -41.25 51.36 35.75
C LYS A 195 -40.88 50.37 36.84
N ILE A 196 -41.62 49.27 36.97
CA ILE A 196 -41.36 48.23 37.97
C ILE A 196 -40.21 47.34 37.54
N ASP A 197 -40.12 47.01 36.26
CA ASP A 197 -39.00 46.24 35.69
C ASP A 197 -37.66 46.93 36.02
N GLU A 198 -37.56 48.26 35.86
CA GLU A 198 -36.37 49.06 36.20
C GLU A 198 -35.90 48.94 37.66
N HIS A 199 -36.75 48.45 38.57
CA HIS A 199 -36.43 48.31 40.00
C HIS A 199 -36.28 46.85 40.46
N LEU A 200 -36.81 45.87 39.72
CA LEU A 200 -36.91 44.48 40.17
C LEU A 200 -36.16 43.47 39.30
N LEU A 201 -35.70 43.84 38.10
CA LEU A 201 -34.91 43.03 37.17
C LEU A 201 -33.59 43.72 36.84
#